data_AF-A0A3D1P9I1-F1
#
_entry.id   AF-A0A3D1P9I1-F1
#
_cell.length_a   1.000
_cell.length_b   1.000
_cell.length_c   1.000
_cell.angle_alpha   90.00
_cell.angle_beta   90.00
_cell.angle_gamma   90.00
#
_symmetry.space_group_name_H-M   'P 1'
#
loop_
_entity.id
_entity.type
_entity.pdbx_description
1 polymer ?
#
loop_
_entity_poly.entity_id
_entity_poly.type
_entity_poly.pdbx_seq_one_letter_code
_entity_poly.pdbx_strand_id
1 'polypeptide(L)'
;MTRRRSVPWLHRWSRFMIAAIAGLGALTTAYLTIEKFTGRTPACLASAVGQASSSCADVLSSPWATVFGLPLALFGFLAYASMAAFALAPLAVKSTQNKELRSQLENGTWLLLLAGAIAMSVFSGYLMYLLWFKIQAVCLYCIASALFSLSLLVLTILGRSWEDVGQILFTAVVVGMVTLIGTLAVYADVNKPSTAGGANSAQTASLEPSGQPTPGVGWQITTTSGESEIALARHLKQIGAKEYVAWWCPHCHEQKQLFGKQAYSEINHVECDPRGKNARPNLCEAAKIQSFPTWEINGKQYQGVQSLEELAQISDYKEPRNFKNFAEQPH
;
A
#
# COMPACT_ATOMS: atom_id res chain seq x y z
N MET A 1 20.84 42.57 -34.32
CA MET A 1 21.48 41.27 -33.99
C MET A 1 20.69 40.60 -32.87
N THR A 2 19.71 39.78 -33.24
CA THR A 2 18.89 39.02 -32.29
C THR A 2 19.75 37.88 -31.75
N ARG A 3 20.27 38.03 -30.53
CA ARG A 3 21.06 37.01 -29.84
C ARG A 3 20.21 35.75 -29.73
N ARG A 4 20.44 34.74 -30.59
CA ARG A 4 19.88 33.39 -30.43
C ARG A 4 20.26 32.92 -29.02
N ARG A 5 19.34 33.01 -28.06
CA ARG A 5 19.49 32.33 -26.77
C ARG A 5 19.58 30.85 -27.12
N SER A 6 20.77 30.26 -26.97
CA SER A 6 20.96 28.82 -27.00
C SER A 6 19.94 28.24 -26.04
N VAL A 7 19.01 27.41 -26.54
CA VAL A 7 18.10 26.63 -25.69
C VAL A 7 18.98 25.95 -24.63
N PRO A 8 18.78 26.24 -23.33
CA PRO A 8 19.61 25.67 -22.28
C PRO A 8 19.66 24.15 -22.44
N TRP A 9 20.84 23.54 -22.28
CA TRP A 9 21.04 22.09 -22.42
C TRP A 9 19.98 21.27 -21.65
N LEU A 10 19.55 21.79 -20.50
CA LEU A 10 18.48 21.26 -19.66
C LEU A 10 17.12 21.14 -20.40
N HIS A 11 16.76 22.08 -21.26
CA HIS A 11 15.50 22.08 -22.02
C HIS A 11 15.43 20.98 -23.09
N ARG A 12 16.60 20.51 -23.57
CA ARG A 12 16.67 19.45 -24.58
C ARG A 12 16.63 18.05 -23.95
N TRP A 13 17.17 17.91 -22.75
CA TRP A 13 17.26 16.64 -22.03
C TRP A 13 16.15 16.41 -21.00
N SER A 14 15.42 17.47 -20.62
CA SER A 14 14.35 17.42 -19.61
C SER A 14 13.33 16.31 -19.88
N ARG A 15 12.81 16.19 -21.10
CA ARG A 15 11.83 15.14 -21.46
C ARG A 15 12.38 13.73 -21.28
N PHE A 16 13.63 13.49 -21.65
CA PHE A 16 14.26 12.18 -21.46
C PHE A 16 14.49 11.85 -19.98
N MET A 17 14.91 12.83 -19.18
CA MET A 17 15.06 12.67 -17.73
C MET A 17 13.72 12.43 -17.04
N ILE A 18 12.68 13.18 -17.41
CA ILE A 18 11.30 12.98 -16.92
C ILE A 18 10.82 11.57 -17.27
N ALA A 19 11.00 11.12 -18.52
CA ALA A 19 10.62 9.77 -18.94
C ALA A 19 11.37 8.68 -18.17
N ALA A 20 12.66 8.86 -17.89
CA ALA A 20 13.47 7.90 -17.13
C ALA A 20 12.99 7.79 -15.68
N ILE A 21 12.79 8.92 -14.98
CA ILE A 21 12.29 8.94 -13.60
C ILE A 21 10.88 8.37 -13.53
N ALA A 22 10.00 8.76 -14.46
CA ALA A 22 8.65 8.24 -14.54
C ALA A 22 8.63 6.73 -14.83
N GLY A 23 9.53 6.22 -15.67
CA GLY A 23 9.70 4.80 -15.91
C GLY A 23 10.13 4.03 -14.66
N LEU A 24 11.10 4.55 -13.91
CA LEU A 24 11.51 3.96 -12.62
C LEU A 24 10.36 3.97 -11.61
N GLY A 25 9.65 5.10 -11.49
CA GLY A 25 8.45 5.22 -10.68
C GLY A 25 7.41 4.16 -11.04
N ALA A 26 7.09 4.02 -12.34
CA ALA A 26 6.13 3.04 -12.84
C ALA A 26 6.56 1.61 -12.49
N LEU A 27 7.83 1.24 -12.70
CA LEU A 27 8.36 -0.08 -12.33
C LEU A 27 8.23 -0.35 -10.83
N THR A 28 8.61 0.61 -9.99
CA THR A 28 8.49 0.44 -8.53
C THR A 28 7.04 0.28 -8.08
N THR A 29 6.11 1.06 -8.63
CA THR A 29 4.69 0.96 -8.28
C THR A 29 4.03 -0.29 -8.86
N ALA A 30 4.42 -0.73 -10.06
CA ALA A 30 3.94 -1.98 -10.65
C ALA A 30 4.36 -3.18 -9.81
N TYR A 31 5.62 -3.19 -9.34
CA TYR A 31 6.13 -4.19 -8.42
C TYR A 31 5.26 -4.28 -7.15
N LEU A 32 5.02 -3.16 -6.48
CA LEU A 32 4.21 -3.13 -5.25
C LEU A 32 2.75 -3.55 -5.50
N THR A 33 2.19 -3.20 -6.65
CA THR A 33 0.85 -3.66 -7.04
C THR A 33 0.81 -5.18 -7.16
N ILE A 34 1.80 -5.79 -7.81
CA ILE A 34 1.88 -7.26 -7.95
C ILE A 34 2.04 -7.93 -6.59
N GLU A 35 2.93 -7.42 -5.73
CA GLU A 35 3.13 -7.95 -4.37
C GLU A 35 1.82 -7.90 -3.55
N LYS A 36 1.09 -6.78 -3.61
CA LYS A 36 -0.20 -6.63 -2.90
C LYS A 36 -1.26 -7.60 -3.42
N PHE A 37 -1.33 -7.84 -4.74
CA PHE A 37 -2.27 -8.81 -5.32
C PHE A 37 -1.87 -10.27 -5.08
N THR A 38 -0.57 -10.55 -4.97
CA THR A 38 -0.06 -11.91 -4.73
C THR A 38 0.05 -12.29 -3.26
N GLY A 39 -0.28 -11.36 -2.34
CA GLY A 39 -0.15 -11.56 -0.90
C GLY A 39 1.30 -11.73 -0.42
N ARG A 40 2.28 -11.36 -1.27
CA ARG A 40 3.71 -11.51 -1.00
C ARG A 40 4.29 -10.25 -0.37
N THR A 41 5.37 -10.43 0.40
CA THR A 41 6.08 -9.33 1.04
C THR A 41 7.14 -8.75 0.10
N PRO A 42 7.27 -7.41 -0.01
CA PRO A 42 8.25 -6.79 -0.90
C PRO A 42 9.69 -7.24 -0.61
N ALA A 43 10.36 -7.79 -1.63
CA ALA A 43 11.60 -8.56 -1.53
C ALA A 43 12.89 -7.76 -1.25
N CYS A 44 12.92 -6.45 -1.53
CA CYS A 44 14.16 -5.66 -1.50
C CYS A 44 14.54 -5.10 -0.11
N LEU A 45 14.45 -5.84 1.00
CA LEU A 45 14.84 -5.27 2.32
C LEU A 45 15.38 -6.24 3.37
N ALA A 46 15.80 -7.46 3.03
CA ALA A 46 16.40 -8.37 4.01
C ALA A 46 17.87 -8.03 4.40
N SER A 47 18.57 -7.14 3.68
CA SER A 47 20.04 -7.05 3.80
C SER A 47 20.71 -5.66 3.80
N ALA A 48 19.99 -4.54 3.63
CA ALA A 48 20.66 -3.24 3.50
C ALA A 48 20.59 -2.33 4.75
N VAL A 49 19.54 -2.42 5.57
CA VAL A 49 19.41 -1.62 6.80
C VAL A 49 18.58 -2.42 7.80
N GLY A 50 19.19 -2.83 8.92
CA GLY A 50 18.46 -3.48 10.00
C GLY A 50 17.29 -2.62 10.47
N GLN A 51 16.15 -3.27 10.75
CA GLN A 51 14.93 -2.72 11.40
C GLN A 51 13.86 -2.03 10.52
N ALA A 52 14.04 -1.82 9.22
CA ALA A 52 13.05 -1.09 8.38
C ALA A 52 12.06 -1.97 7.58
N SER A 53 12.14 -3.30 7.70
CA SER A 53 11.30 -4.22 6.91
C SER A 53 9.87 -4.34 7.43
N SER A 54 9.64 -4.19 8.74
CA SER A 54 8.29 -4.25 9.32
C SER A 54 7.44 -3.02 8.99
N SER A 55 8.06 -1.85 8.80
CA SER A 55 7.33 -0.58 8.68
C SER A 55 6.73 -0.31 7.29
N CYS A 56 7.28 -0.84 6.20
CA CYS A 56 6.67 -0.71 4.87
C CYS A 56 5.40 -1.55 4.74
N ALA A 57 5.40 -2.74 5.34
CA ALA A 57 4.25 -3.64 5.34
C ALA A 57 3.07 -3.00 6.08
N ASP A 58 3.33 -2.42 7.26
CA ASP A 58 2.33 -1.70 8.07
C ASP A 58 1.65 -0.56 7.28
N VAL A 59 2.45 0.17 6.49
CA VAL A 59 1.95 1.24 5.63
C VAL A 59 1.10 0.69 4.49
N LEU A 60 1.53 -0.38 3.84
CA LEU A 60 0.83 -1.01 2.72
C LEU A 60 -0.42 -1.82 3.15
N SER A 61 -0.54 -2.17 4.43
CA SER A 61 -1.75 -2.76 5.03
C SER A 61 -2.66 -1.72 5.69
N SER A 62 -2.26 -0.44 5.73
CA SER A 62 -3.06 0.59 6.36
C SER A 62 -4.29 0.95 5.52
N PRO A 63 -5.37 1.51 6.13
CA PRO A 63 -6.55 1.96 5.40
C PRO A 63 -6.28 3.01 4.30
N TRP A 64 -5.12 3.69 4.37
CA TRP A 64 -4.71 4.68 3.38
C TRP A 64 -4.05 4.05 2.14
N ALA A 65 -3.72 2.76 2.19
CA ALA A 65 -3.11 2.03 1.09
C ALA A 65 -4.12 1.59 0.01
N THR A 66 -5.42 1.82 0.21
CA THR A 66 -6.47 1.51 -0.76
C THR A 66 -7.26 2.76 -1.13
N VAL A 67 -7.71 2.81 -2.39
CA VAL A 67 -8.54 3.88 -2.95
C VAL A 67 -9.63 3.21 -3.77
N PHE A 68 -10.89 3.43 -3.42
CA PHE A 68 -12.05 2.73 -4.02
C PHE A 68 -11.93 1.20 -4.00
N GLY A 69 -11.32 0.63 -2.95
CA GLY A 69 -11.09 -0.81 -2.83
C GLY A 69 -9.94 -1.37 -3.68
N LEU A 70 -9.26 -0.52 -4.46
CA LEU A 70 -8.08 -0.90 -5.24
C LEU A 70 -6.77 -0.45 -4.57
N PRO A 71 -5.65 -1.17 -4.75
CA PRO A 71 -4.37 -0.78 -4.18
C PRO A 71 -3.93 0.60 -4.68
N LEU A 72 -3.47 1.47 -3.76
CA LEU A 72 -2.96 2.79 -4.10
C LEU A 72 -1.79 2.74 -5.08
N ALA A 73 -0.96 1.69 -4.99
CA ALA A 73 0.15 1.45 -5.90
C ALA A 73 -0.29 1.34 -7.37
N LEU A 74 -1.52 0.88 -7.65
CA LEU A 74 -2.08 0.83 -9.00
C LEU A 74 -2.28 2.23 -9.57
N PHE A 75 -2.84 3.15 -8.78
CA PHE A 75 -3.01 4.54 -9.18
C PHE A 75 -1.65 5.24 -9.35
N GLY A 76 -0.67 4.91 -8.49
CA GLY A 76 0.72 5.35 -8.66
C GLY A 76 1.32 4.89 -9.99
N PHE A 77 1.12 3.63 -10.37
CA PHE A 77 1.56 3.09 -11.65
C PHE A 77 0.94 3.84 -12.83
N LEU A 78 -0.38 4.05 -12.81
CA LEU A 78 -1.08 4.79 -13.86
C LEU A 78 -0.57 6.23 -13.97
N ALA A 79 -0.33 6.89 -12.84
CA ALA A 79 0.21 8.24 -12.80
C ALA A 79 1.62 8.30 -13.42
N TYR A 80 2.54 7.44 -12.98
CA TYR A 80 3.90 7.40 -13.54
C TYR A 80 3.92 6.98 -15.01
N ALA A 81 3.09 6.02 -15.43
CA ALA A 81 2.96 5.63 -16.84
C ALA A 81 2.44 6.79 -17.71
N SER A 82 1.46 7.56 -17.22
CA SER A 82 0.94 8.73 -17.93
C SER A 82 2.01 9.82 -18.09
N MET A 83 2.83 10.07 -17.05
CA MET A 83 3.95 11.01 -17.11
C MET A 83 5.00 10.57 -18.14
N ALA A 84 5.34 9.28 -18.18
CA ALA A 84 6.23 8.74 -19.20
C ALA A 84 5.66 8.89 -20.61
N ALA A 85 4.36 8.63 -20.80
CA ALA A 85 3.68 8.79 -22.07
C ALA A 85 3.68 10.25 -22.54
N PHE A 86 3.34 11.23 -21.68
CA PHE A 86 3.36 12.64 -22.04
C PHE A 86 4.78 13.17 -22.32
N ALA A 87 5.80 12.63 -21.64
CA ALA A 87 7.19 12.97 -21.93
C ALA A 87 7.62 12.50 -23.33
N LEU A 88 7.22 11.29 -23.74
CA LEU A 88 7.63 10.64 -24.99
C LEU A 88 6.72 10.95 -26.20
N ALA A 89 5.46 11.32 -25.99
CA ALA A 89 4.47 11.48 -27.07
C ALA A 89 4.93 12.43 -28.21
N PRO A 90 5.55 13.60 -27.95
CA PRO A 90 6.01 14.47 -29.04
C PRO A 90 7.24 13.94 -29.79
N LEU A 91 7.98 12.99 -29.21
CA LEU A 91 9.13 12.34 -29.85
C LEU A 91 8.69 11.27 -30.86
N ALA A 92 7.50 10.67 -30.68
CA ALA A 92 6.94 9.71 -31.61
C ALA A 92 6.53 10.35 -32.96
N VAL A 93 6.27 11.67 -32.97
CA VAL A 93 5.94 12.41 -34.18
C VAL A 93 7.21 12.92 -34.88
N LYS A 94 7.52 12.36 -36.06
CA LYS A 94 8.66 12.78 -36.88
C LYS A 94 8.49 14.24 -37.33
N SER A 95 9.47 15.07 -36.97
CA SER A 95 9.50 16.52 -37.26
C SER A 95 9.43 16.87 -38.76
N THR A 96 9.70 15.91 -39.65
CA THR A 96 9.71 16.10 -41.10
C THR A 96 8.33 16.05 -41.75
N GLN A 97 7.32 15.45 -41.08
CA GLN A 97 5.98 15.34 -41.67
C GLN A 97 5.01 16.42 -41.18
N ASN A 98 4.98 16.74 -39.87
CA ASN A 98 3.98 17.66 -39.31
C ASN A 98 4.57 18.54 -38.17
N LYS A 99 5.25 19.63 -38.54
CA LYS A 99 5.87 20.56 -37.60
C LYS A 99 4.84 21.25 -36.66
N GLU A 100 3.67 21.57 -37.19
CA GLU A 100 2.56 22.19 -36.44
C GLU A 100 2.00 21.24 -35.38
N LEU A 101 1.68 20.00 -35.77
CA LEU A 101 1.19 18.97 -34.86
C LEU A 101 2.17 18.69 -33.72
N ARG A 102 3.47 18.60 -34.04
CA ARG A 102 4.51 18.42 -33.03
C ARG A 102 4.57 19.59 -32.04
N SER A 103 4.48 20.83 -32.51
CA SER A 103 4.45 22.03 -31.66
C SER A 103 3.26 22.04 -30.71
N GLN A 104 2.06 21.70 -31.22
CA GLN A 104 0.86 21.60 -30.40
C GLN A 104 0.96 20.49 -29.35
N LEU A 105 1.46 19.31 -29.73
CA LEU A 105 1.72 18.22 -28.78
C LEU A 105 2.77 18.62 -27.74
N GLU A 106 3.86 19.30 -28.12
CA GLU A 106 4.90 19.73 -27.19
C GLU A 106 4.35 20.72 -26.15
N ASN A 107 3.43 21.61 -26.53
CA ASN A 107 2.77 22.54 -25.62
C ASN A 107 1.73 21.87 -24.72
N GLY A 108 0.82 21.08 -25.31
CA GLY A 108 -0.23 20.38 -24.57
C GLY A 108 0.34 19.38 -23.57
N THR A 109 1.27 18.53 -24.01
CA THR A 109 1.91 17.53 -23.12
C THR A 109 2.70 18.19 -22.00
N TRP A 110 3.30 19.37 -22.21
CA TRP A 110 4.03 20.04 -21.14
C TRP A 110 3.11 20.58 -20.04
N LEU A 111 1.94 21.11 -20.41
CA LEU A 111 0.94 21.51 -19.44
C LEU A 111 0.41 20.31 -18.64
N LEU A 112 0.19 19.17 -19.31
CA LEU A 112 -0.20 17.93 -18.65
C LEU A 112 0.89 17.39 -17.73
N LEU A 113 2.16 17.47 -18.12
CA LEU A 113 3.30 17.13 -17.26
C LEU A 113 3.36 18.04 -16.03
N LEU A 114 3.11 19.35 -16.19
CA LEU A 114 3.09 20.29 -15.07
C LEU A 114 1.95 19.96 -14.11
N ALA A 115 0.73 19.82 -14.63
CA ALA A 115 -0.44 19.48 -13.82
C ALA A 115 -0.24 18.13 -13.10
N GLY A 116 0.22 17.11 -13.81
CA GLY A 116 0.52 15.79 -13.26
C GLY A 116 1.59 15.84 -12.16
N ALA A 117 2.70 16.53 -12.38
CA ALA A 117 3.77 16.64 -11.40
C ALA A 117 3.33 17.38 -10.12
N ILE A 118 2.49 18.42 -10.26
CA ILE A 118 1.93 19.15 -9.12
C ILE A 118 0.97 18.24 -8.34
N ALA A 119 0.04 17.58 -9.01
CA ALA A 119 -0.90 16.66 -8.38
C ALA A 119 -0.16 15.53 -7.64
N MET A 120 0.82 14.89 -8.29
CA MET A 120 1.61 13.83 -7.67
C MET A 120 2.42 14.33 -6.47
N SER A 121 2.98 15.54 -6.53
CA SER A 121 3.74 16.11 -5.41
C SER A 121 2.86 16.46 -4.23
N VAL A 122 1.68 17.05 -4.47
CA VAL A 122 0.70 17.38 -3.41
C VAL A 122 0.19 16.10 -2.76
N PHE A 123 -0.20 15.10 -3.56
CA PHE A 123 -0.67 13.82 -3.06
C PHE A 123 0.42 13.09 -2.26
N SER A 124 1.65 13.06 -2.76
CA SER A 124 2.79 12.43 -2.08
C SER A 124 3.16 13.17 -0.78
N GLY A 125 3.07 14.50 -0.75
CA GLY A 125 3.20 15.29 0.47
C GLY A 125 2.15 14.94 1.53
N TYR A 126 0.90 14.71 1.13
CA TYR A 126 -0.15 14.25 2.03
C TYR A 126 0.15 12.86 2.61
N LEU A 127 0.57 11.91 1.77
CA LEU A 127 0.98 10.58 2.25
C LEU A 127 2.16 10.65 3.22
N MET A 128 3.15 11.51 2.94
CA MET A 128 4.29 11.72 3.83
C MET A 128 3.87 12.31 5.18
N TYR A 129 2.89 13.22 5.18
CA TYR A 129 2.26 13.70 6.41
C TYR A 129 1.60 12.56 7.20
N LEU A 130 0.86 11.65 6.54
CA LEU A 130 0.26 10.49 7.22
C LEU A 130 1.32 9.55 7.82
N LEU A 131 2.40 9.27 7.08
CA LEU A 131 3.48 8.41 7.53
C LEU A 131 4.12 8.93 8.82
N TRP A 132 4.41 10.22 8.89
CA TRP A 132 5.08 10.83 10.02
C TRP A 132 4.16 11.03 11.24
N PHE A 133 2.94 11.53 11.01
CA PHE A 133 2.07 11.97 12.11
C PHE A 133 1.00 10.96 12.53
N LYS A 134 0.60 10.03 11.64
CA LYS A 134 -0.49 9.07 11.92
C LYS A 134 0.01 7.64 12.08
N ILE A 135 0.80 7.15 11.12
CA ILE A 135 1.22 5.75 11.09
C ILE A 135 2.52 5.54 11.89
N GLN A 136 3.35 6.58 12.02
CA GLN A 136 4.64 6.54 12.71
C GLN A 136 5.56 5.41 12.21
N ALA A 137 5.52 5.17 10.89
CA ALA A 137 6.26 4.11 10.21
C ALA A 137 7.11 4.69 9.08
N VAL A 138 8.29 4.12 8.87
CA VAL A 138 9.19 4.53 7.78
C VAL A 138 8.99 3.60 6.59
N CYS A 139 8.48 4.12 5.48
CA CYS A 139 8.35 3.36 4.24
C CYS A 139 9.30 3.89 3.15
N LEU A 140 10.34 3.13 2.82
CA LEU A 140 11.33 3.53 1.81
C LEU A 140 10.73 3.69 0.43
N TYR A 141 9.76 2.84 0.06
CA TYR A 141 9.08 2.97 -1.23
C TYR A 141 8.27 4.26 -1.34
N CYS A 142 7.60 4.67 -0.25
CA CYS A 142 6.90 5.94 -0.20
C CYS A 142 7.87 7.13 -0.26
N ILE A 143 9.02 7.04 0.42
CA ILE A 143 10.07 8.07 0.35
C ILE A 143 10.64 8.16 -1.07
N ALA A 144 10.94 7.02 -1.71
CA ALA A 144 11.40 6.99 -3.09
C ALA A 144 10.38 7.62 -4.05
N SER A 145 9.10 7.29 -3.90
CA SER A 145 8.02 7.90 -4.69
C SER A 145 7.91 9.41 -4.44
N ALA A 146 8.08 9.87 -3.18
CA ALA A 146 8.13 11.30 -2.87
C ALA A 146 9.30 12.00 -3.58
N LEU A 147 10.51 11.42 -3.53
CA LEU A 147 11.66 11.96 -4.24
C LEU A 147 11.47 11.99 -5.76
N PHE A 148 10.87 10.95 -6.35
CA PHE A 148 10.56 10.91 -7.77
C PHE A 148 9.55 11.99 -8.16
N SER A 149 8.45 12.14 -7.41
CA SER A 149 7.44 13.18 -7.66
C SER A 149 8.02 14.61 -7.57
N LEU A 150 8.83 14.88 -6.55
CA LEU A 150 9.49 16.17 -6.39
C LEU A 150 10.49 16.45 -7.53
N SER A 151 11.26 15.43 -7.93
CA SER A 151 12.19 15.54 -9.05
C SER A 151 11.46 15.82 -10.37
N LEU A 152 10.33 15.16 -10.62
CA LEU A 152 9.48 15.43 -11.79
C LEU A 152 8.95 16.86 -11.78
N LEU A 153 8.52 17.38 -10.63
CA LEU A 153 8.05 18.76 -10.50
C LEU A 153 9.17 19.76 -10.82
N VAL A 154 10.35 19.58 -10.21
CA VAL A 154 11.52 20.45 -10.43
C VAL A 154 11.93 20.43 -11.91
N LEU A 155 12.03 19.25 -12.53
CA LEU A 155 12.39 19.12 -13.95
C LEU A 155 11.33 19.73 -14.88
N THR A 156 10.05 19.69 -14.52
CA THR A 156 8.97 20.27 -15.33
C THR A 156 8.92 21.79 -15.22
N ILE A 157 9.27 22.35 -14.06
CA ILE A 157 9.38 23.81 -13.88
C ILE A 157 10.61 24.34 -14.62
N LEU A 158 11.79 23.73 -14.42
CA LEU A 158 13.05 24.20 -15.01
C LEU A 158 13.26 23.79 -16.47
N GLY A 159 12.56 22.75 -16.92
CA GLY A 159 12.73 22.16 -18.24
C GLY A 159 12.07 22.90 -19.40
N ARG A 160 11.29 23.96 -19.13
CA ARG A 160 10.63 24.83 -20.12
C ARG A 160 10.83 26.30 -19.83
N SER A 161 11.03 27.09 -20.87
CA SER A 161 10.91 28.55 -20.77
C SER A 161 9.44 28.93 -20.73
N TRP A 162 8.98 29.42 -19.59
CA TRP A 162 7.62 29.91 -19.42
C TRP A 162 7.58 31.39 -19.80
N GLU A 163 6.70 31.74 -20.72
CA GLU A 163 6.45 33.13 -21.11
C GLU A 163 5.63 33.84 -20.02
N ASP A 164 4.65 33.12 -19.44
CA ASP A 164 3.78 33.63 -18.38
C ASP A 164 3.94 32.86 -17.07
N VAL A 165 4.61 33.47 -16.09
CA VAL A 165 4.71 32.92 -14.72
C VAL A 165 3.33 32.79 -14.07
N GLY A 166 2.39 33.69 -14.43
CA GLY A 166 1.01 33.65 -13.96
C GLY A 166 0.29 32.35 -14.32
N GLN A 167 0.58 31.77 -15.48
CA GLN A 167 -0.01 30.50 -15.89
C GLN A 167 0.46 29.35 -14.99
N ILE A 168 1.74 29.32 -14.60
CA ILE A 168 2.28 28.30 -13.70
C ILE A 168 1.59 28.38 -12.34
N LEU A 169 1.52 29.59 -11.77
CA LEU A 169 0.90 29.80 -10.45
C LEU A 169 -0.58 29.45 -10.47
N PHE A 170 -1.31 29.86 -11.51
CA PHE A 170 -2.72 29.53 -11.66
C PHE A 170 -2.94 28.02 -11.77
N THR A 171 -2.20 27.33 -12.64
CA THR A 171 -2.26 25.87 -12.74
C THR A 171 -1.89 25.19 -11.43
N ALA A 172 -0.86 25.68 -10.72
CA ALA A 172 -0.43 25.11 -9.45
C ALA A 172 -1.49 25.24 -8.36
N VAL A 173 -2.13 26.41 -8.25
CA VAL A 173 -3.18 26.67 -7.28
C VAL A 173 -4.40 25.82 -7.58
N VAL A 174 -4.88 25.81 -8.83
CA VAL A 174 -6.08 25.05 -9.22
C VAL A 174 -5.86 23.55 -9.04
N VAL A 175 -4.78 23.02 -9.62
CA VAL A 175 -4.49 21.58 -9.55
C VAL A 175 -4.18 21.16 -8.11
N GLY A 176 -3.44 21.99 -7.36
CA GLY A 176 -3.16 21.74 -5.95
C GLY A 176 -4.41 21.67 -5.09
N MET A 177 -5.34 22.63 -5.24
CA MET A 177 -6.62 22.60 -4.52
C MET A 177 -7.46 21.40 -4.92
N VAL A 178 -7.63 21.14 -6.21
CA VAL A 178 -8.42 19.98 -6.69
C VAL A 178 -7.84 18.67 -6.16
N THR A 179 -6.51 18.51 -6.22
CA THR A 179 -5.84 17.29 -5.71
C THR A 179 -6.04 17.15 -4.21
N LEU A 180 -5.86 18.22 -3.45
CA LEU A 180 -5.99 18.19 -1.99
C LEU A 180 -7.43 17.90 -1.57
N ILE A 181 -8.42 18.59 -2.16
CA ILE A 181 -9.84 18.38 -1.88
C ILE A 181 -10.25 16.97 -2.29
N GLY A 182 -9.84 16.50 -3.46
CA GLY A 182 -10.11 15.13 -3.91
C GLY A 182 -9.51 14.07 -2.98
N THR A 183 -8.27 14.28 -2.54
CA THR A 183 -7.59 13.39 -1.58
C THR A 183 -8.32 13.34 -0.25
N LEU A 184 -8.68 14.51 0.30
CA LEU A 184 -9.41 14.59 1.56
C LEU A 184 -10.81 13.98 1.45
N ALA A 185 -11.49 14.15 0.32
CA ALA A 185 -12.80 13.56 0.08
C ALA A 185 -12.72 12.02 0.01
N VAL A 186 -11.74 11.47 -0.72
CA VAL A 186 -11.52 10.01 -0.83
C VAL A 186 -11.23 9.40 0.55
N TYR A 187 -10.47 10.10 1.39
CA TYR A 187 -10.09 9.59 2.71
C TYR A 187 -10.95 10.12 3.87
N ALA A 188 -12.07 10.81 3.59
CA ALA A 188 -12.92 11.44 4.62
C ALA A 188 -13.55 10.42 5.57
N ASP A 189 -13.88 9.24 5.06
CA ASP A 189 -14.60 8.21 5.82
C ASP A 189 -13.67 7.22 6.54
N VAL A 190 -12.35 7.28 6.29
CA VAL A 190 -11.38 6.36 6.91
C VAL A 190 -11.33 6.46 8.44
N ASN A 191 -11.70 7.62 9.01
CA ASN A 191 -11.69 7.86 10.45
C ASN A 191 -13.09 7.84 11.10
N LYS A 192 -14.18 7.61 10.35
CA LYS A 192 -15.52 7.59 10.93
C LYS A 192 -15.78 6.21 11.56
N PRO A 193 -16.02 6.11 12.88
CA PRO A 193 -16.59 4.90 13.43
C PRO A 193 -17.98 4.72 12.80
N SER A 194 -18.24 3.56 12.21
CA SER A 194 -19.52 3.25 11.57
C SER A 194 -20.65 3.28 12.61
N THR A 195 -21.31 4.42 12.77
CA THR A 195 -22.54 4.55 13.57
C THR A 195 -23.72 4.02 12.76
N ALA A 196 -24.07 2.76 13.05
CA ALA A 196 -25.38 2.09 12.99
C ALA A 196 -26.37 2.36 11.84
N GLY A 197 -26.88 1.27 11.25
CA GLY A 197 -28.18 1.27 10.57
C GLY A 197 -28.59 -0.10 9.99
N GLY A 198 -29.52 -0.79 10.68
CA GLY A 198 -30.45 -1.74 10.04
C GLY A 198 -30.12 -3.22 10.14
N ALA A 199 -30.88 -3.93 10.98
CA ALA A 199 -31.03 -5.38 10.93
C ALA A 199 -31.48 -5.84 9.53
N ASN A 200 -31.06 -7.06 9.18
CA ASN A 200 -31.47 -7.85 8.00
C ASN A 200 -30.75 -7.55 6.68
N SER A 201 -29.52 -8.02 6.58
CA SER A 201 -29.03 -8.72 5.39
C SER A 201 -27.82 -9.55 5.83
N ALA A 202 -27.62 -10.73 5.23
CA ALA A 202 -26.47 -11.58 5.48
C ALA A 202 -25.19 -10.77 5.24
N GLN A 203 -24.64 -10.24 6.33
CA GLN A 203 -23.41 -9.47 6.32
C GLN A 203 -22.27 -10.42 6.03
N THR A 204 -21.70 -10.27 4.84
CA THR A 204 -20.27 -10.42 4.62
C THR A 204 -19.57 -9.55 5.67
N ALA A 205 -19.31 -10.13 6.84
CA ALA A 205 -18.53 -9.48 7.87
C ALA A 205 -17.16 -9.14 7.28
N SER A 206 -16.82 -7.87 7.19
CA SER A 206 -15.49 -7.46 6.76
C SER A 206 -14.47 -8.04 7.73
N LEU A 207 -13.52 -8.84 7.23
CA LEU A 207 -12.43 -9.42 8.02
C LEU A 207 -11.46 -8.35 8.54
N GLU A 208 -11.42 -7.18 7.89
CA GLU A 208 -10.61 -6.05 8.29
C GLU A 208 -11.23 -5.29 9.48
N PRO A 209 -10.44 -4.93 10.50
CA PRO A 209 -10.91 -4.10 11.59
C PRO A 209 -11.36 -2.71 11.14
N SER A 210 -12.44 -2.21 11.72
CA SER A 210 -12.79 -0.79 11.68
C SER A 210 -12.37 -0.09 12.99
N GLY A 211 -11.82 1.12 12.88
CA GLY A 211 -11.40 1.94 14.02
C GLY A 211 -10.04 1.57 14.62
N GLN A 212 -9.65 2.28 15.68
CA GLN A 212 -8.36 2.09 16.34
C GLN A 212 -8.35 0.85 17.26
N PRO A 213 -7.24 0.10 17.33
CA PRO A 213 -7.11 -1.03 18.24
C PRO A 213 -7.06 -0.55 19.70
N THR A 214 -7.55 -1.38 20.62
CA THR A 214 -7.34 -1.14 22.05
C THR A 214 -5.87 -1.36 22.38
N PRO A 215 -5.17 -0.37 22.98
CA PRO A 215 -3.76 -0.51 23.33
C PRO A 215 -3.45 -1.80 24.09
N GLY A 216 -2.51 -2.58 23.55
CA GLY A 216 -2.06 -3.84 24.12
C GLY A 216 -2.99 -5.05 23.96
N VAL A 217 -4.19 -4.88 23.39
CA VAL A 217 -5.17 -5.96 23.21
C VAL A 217 -5.59 -6.16 21.75
N GLY A 218 -5.71 -5.06 20.99
CA GLY A 218 -6.23 -5.08 19.63
C GLY A 218 -7.74 -4.87 19.56
N TRP A 219 -8.37 -5.47 18.56
CA TRP A 219 -9.82 -5.42 18.36
C TRP A 219 -10.50 -6.69 18.88
N GLN A 220 -11.82 -6.62 19.05
CA GLN A 220 -12.62 -7.74 19.50
C GLN A 220 -12.91 -8.71 18.36
N ILE A 221 -12.88 -10.02 18.67
CA ILE A 221 -13.34 -11.06 17.75
C ILE A 221 -14.88 -11.04 17.77
N THR A 222 -15.48 -10.82 16.61
CA THR A 222 -16.93 -10.64 16.42
C THR A 222 -17.57 -11.88 15.82
N THR A 223 -16.84 -12.71 15.08
CA THR A 223 -17.33 -14.00 14.58
C THR A 223 -17.45 -15.05 15.69
N THR A 224 -18.39 -15.96 15.48
CA THR A 224 -18.56 -17.15 16.34
C THR A 224 -17.87 -18.34 15.71
N SER A 225 -17.42 -19.30 16.52
CA SER A 225 -16.83 -20.53 16.01
C SER A 225 -17.90 -21.57 15.71
N GLY A 226 -17.72 -22.40 14.69
CA GLY A 226 -18.45 -23.65 14.50
C GLY A 226 -17.68 -24.83 15.07
N GLU A 227 -18.21 -26.03 14.91
CA GLU A 227 -17.57 -27.26 15.41
C GLU A 227 -16.23 -27.52 14.72
N SER A 228 -16.15 -27.30 13.39
CA SER A 228 -14.94 -27.48 12.60
C SER A 228 -13.83 -26.51 13.02
N GLU A 229 -14.15 -25.22 13.26
CA GLU A 229 -13.16 -24.24 13.73
C GLU A 229 -12.58 -24.63 15.09
N ILE A 230 -13.43 -25.06 16.01
CA ILE A 230 -13.02 -25.50 17.36
C ILE A 230 -12.14 -26.74 17.26
N ALA A 231 -12.54 -27.73 16.46
CA ALA A 231 -11.79 -28.96 16.28
C ALA A 231 -10.42 -28.72 15.62
N LEU A 232 -10.34 -27.84 14.61
CA LEU A 232 -9.06 -27.44 14.02
C LEU A 232 -8.17 -26.71 15.03
N ALA A 233 -8.73 -25.77 15.81
CA ALA A 233 -7.96 -25.04 16.82
C ALA A 233 -7.37 -25.98 17.89
N ARG A 234 -8.14 -27.01 18.31
CA ARG A 234 -7.67 -28.07 19.20
C ARG A 234 -6.54 -28.86 18.61
N HIS A 235 -6.68 -29.27 17.36
CA HIS A 235 -5.63 -30.01 16.64
C HIS A 235 -4.35 -29.20 16.56
N LEU A 236 -4.43 -27.93 16.14
CA LEU A 236 -3.29 -27.01 16.08
C LEU A 236 -2.61 -26.87 17.46
N LYS A 237 -3.40 -26.74 18.52
CA LYS A 237 -2.90 -26.71 19.89
C LYS A 237 -2.16 -28.01 20.27
N GLN A 238 -2.73 -29.17 19.93
CA GLN A 238 -2.20 -30.50 20.26
C GLN A 238 -0.86 -30.78 19.57
N ILE A 239 -0.72 -30.38 18.30
CA ILE A 239 0.55 -30.55 17.57
C ILE A 239 1.60 -29.48 17.92
N GLY A 240 1.27 -28.57 18.84
CA GLY A 240 2.17 -27.50 19.27
C GLY A 240 2.38 -26.39 18.24
N ALA A 241 1.43 -26.23 17.30
CA ALA A 241 1.45 -25.10 16.37
C ALA A 241 1.41 -23.78 17.15
N LYS A 242 2.18 -22.79 16.69
CA LYS A 242 2.20 -21.45 17.26
C LYS A 242 1.81 -20.42 16.23
N GLU A 243 1.08 -19.41 16.67
CA GLU A 243 0.82 -18.22 15.88
C GLU A 243 1.55 -17.03 16.52
N TYR A 244 2.46 -16.40 15.79
CA TYR A 244 3.14 -15.19 16.23
C TYR A 244 2.38 -13.97 15.73
N VAL A 245 1.98 -13.10 16.65
CA VAL A 245 1.07 -11.97 16.37
C VAL A 245 1.58 -10.69 17.03
N ALA A 246 1.05 -9.55 16.58
CA ALA A 246 1.12 -8.29 17.31
C ALA A 246 -0.29 -7.78 17.62
N TRP A 247 -0.50 -7.19 18.79
CA TRP A 247 -1.84 -6.74 19.21
C TRP A 247 -2.46 -5.68 18.27
N TRP A 248 -1.62 -4.87 17.61
CA TRP A 248 -2.03 -3.80 16.69
C TRP A 248 -2.18 -4.27 15.23
N CYS A 249 -1.88 -5.54 14.93
CA CYS A 249 -1.80 -6.07 13.58
C CYS A 249 -3.19 -6.39 13.00
N PRO A 250 -3.62 -5.73 11.90
CA PRO A 250 -4.93 -5.98 11.28
C PRO A 250 -5.07 -7.38 10.70
N HIS A 251 -4.04 -7.91 10.06
CA HIS A 251 -4.06 -9.27 9.50
C HIS A 251 -4.11 -10.36 10.60
N CYS A 252 -3.56 -10.09 11.77
CA CYS A 252 -3.66 -10.96 12.92
C CYS A 252 -5.09 -10.98 13.46
N HIS A 253 -5.80 -9.86 13.36
CA HIS A 253 -7.24 -9.82 13.62
C HIS A 253 -8.04 -10.58 12.56
N GLU A 254 -7.71 -10.43 11.28
CA GLU A 254 -8.34 -11.22 10.22
C GLU A 254 -8.20 -12.73 10.49
N GLN A 255 -7.00 -13.22 10.82
CA GLN A 255 -6.79 -14.62 11.21
C GLN A 255 -7.66 -15.04 12.42
N LYS A 256 -7.78 -14.16 13.44
CA LYS A 256 -8.66 -14.37 14.60
C LYS A 256 -10.13 -14.52 14.20
N GLN A 257 -10.58 -13.76 13.21
CA GLN A 257 -11.97 -13.78 12.73
C GLN A 257 -12.30 -15.06 11.96
N LEU A 258 -11.33 -15.65 11.26
CA LEU A 258 -11.50 -16.97 10.63
C LEU A 258 -11.86 -18.04 11.69
N PHE A 259 -11.13 -18.10 12.80
CA PHE A 259 -11.44 -19.04 13.89
C PHE A 259 -12.69 -18.67 14.68
N GLY A 260 -12.92 -17.38 14.90
CA GLY A 260 -13.95 -16.89 15.81
C GLY A 260 -13.61 -17.07 17.28
N LYS A 261 -14.45 -16.46 18.12
CA LYS A 261 -14.12 -16.19 19.53
C LYS A 261 -13.74 -17.42 20.36
N GLN A 262 -14.44 -18.54 20.16
CA GLN A 262 -14.24 -19.75 20.97
C GLN A 262 -13.00 -20.52 20.52
N ALA A 263 -12.91 -20.85 19.23
CA ALA A 263 -11.79 -21.60 18.68
C ALA A 263 -10.46 -20.86 18.85
N TYR A 264 -10.43 -19.54 18.62
CA TYR A 264 -9.20 -18.77 18.78
C TYR A 264 -8.65 -18.79 20.21
N SER A 265 -9.52 -18.91 21.22
CA SER A 265 -9.09 -19.02 22.62
C SER A 265 -8.28 -20.31 22.91
N GLU A 266 -8.35 -21.29 22.02
CA GLU A 266 -7.61 -22.54 22.13
C GLU A 266 -6.23 -22.47 21.46
N ILE A 267 -6.00 -21.50 20.57
CA ILE A 267 -4.75 -21.33 19.81
C ILE A 267 -3.60 -20.88 20.71
N ASN A 268 -2.44 -21.50 20.53
CA ASN A 268 -1.19 -21.07 21.15
C ASN A 268 -0.62 -19.85 20.39
N HIS A 269 -1.13 -18.66 20.70
CA HIS A 269 -0.59 -17.42 20.15
C HIS A 269 0.55 -16.85 21.01
N VAL A 270 1.49 -16.18 20.37
CA VAL A 270 2.62 -15.49 20.99
C VAL A 270 2.56 -14.02 20.59
N GLU A 271 2.32 -13.15 21.58
CA GLU A 271 2.33 -11.70 21.39
C GLU A 271 3.77 -11.19 21.31
N CYS A 272 4.14 -10.61 20.16
CA CYS A 272 5.51 -10.22 19.86
C CYS A 272 5.82 -8.75 20.13
N ASP A 273 4.82 -7.87 20.28
CA ASP A 273 5.06 -6.47 20.61
C ASP A 273 5.14 -6.30 22.14
N PRO A 274 6.19 -5.70 22.70
CA PRO A 274 6.36 -5.56 24.16
C PRO A 274 5.27 -4.72 24.83
N ARG A 275 4.50 -3.92 24.08
CA ARG A 275 3.35 -3.15 24.57
C ARG A 275 2.07 -3.99 24.62
N GLY A 276 2.11 -5.22 24.11
CA GLY A 276 1.03 -6.19 24.13
C GLY A 276 0.82 -6.82 25.51
N LYS A 277 -0.41 -7.27 25.76
CA LYS A 277 -0.75 -8.00 26.97
C LYS A 277 -0.07 -9.37 26.97
N ASN A 278 0.62 -9.73 28.06
CA ASN A 278 1.37 -10.99 28.19
C ASN A 278 2.42 -11.21 27.08
N ALA A 279 3.00 -10.11 26.57
CA ALA A 279 3.97 -10.15 25.49
C ALA A 279 5.21 -11.00 25.80
N ARG A 280 5.72 -11.68 24.76
CA ARG A 280 6.92 -12.53 24.79
C ARG A 280 7.82 -12.24 23.57
N PRO A 281 8.30 -10.99 23.39
CA PRO A 281 9.12 -10.60 22.23
C PRO A 281 10.36 -11.48 22.04
N ASN A 282 11.00 -11.92 23.13
CA ASN A 282 12.17 -12.80 23.10
C ASN A 282 11.90 -14.13 22.36
N LEU A 283 10.68 -14.67 22.44
CA LEU A 283 10.33 -15.89 21.70
C LEU A 283 10.24 -15.62 20.20
N CYS A 284 9.73 -14.45 19.81
CA CYS A 284 9.61 -14.04 18.42
C CYS A 284 10.97 -13.72 17.80
N GLU A 285 11.87 -13.08 18.56
CA GLU A 285 13.26 -12.85 18.15
C GLU A 285 14.02 -14.17 17.97
N ALA A 286 13.90 -15.10 18.93
CA ALA A 286 14.52 -16.42 18.84
C ALA A 286 13.98 -17.23 17.65
N ALA A 287 12.68 -17.11 17.37
CA ALA A 287 12.05 -17.71 16.20
C ALA A 287 12.30 -16.93 14.89
N LYS A 288 13.02 -15.79 14.94
CA LYS A 288 13.34 -14.94 13.77
C LYS A 288 12.10 -14.49 12.99
N ILE A 289 11.03 -14.13 13.70
CA ILE A 289 9.77 -13.67 13.08
C ILE A 289 9.99 -12.33 12.39
N GLN A 290 9.61 -12.25 11.12
CA GLN A 290 9.81 -11.07 10.27
C GLN A 290 8.51 -10.26 10.03
N SER A 291 7.35 -10.91 10.17
CA SER A 291 6.04 -10.34 9.88
C SER A 291 4.95 -10.99 10.72
N PHE A 292 3.78 -10.34 10.81
CA PHE A 292 2.63 -10.87 11.54
C PHE A 292 1.37 -10.93 10.64
N PRO A 293 0.50 -11.93 10.81
CA PRO A 293 0.73 -13.12 11.61
C PRO A 293 1.79 -14.02 10.94
N THR A 294 2.44 -14.87 11.73
CA THR A 294 3.27 -15.97 11.21
C THR A 294 2.92 -17.24 11.96
N TRP A 295 2.61 -18.31 11.26
CA TRP A 295 2.39 -19.63 11.83
C TRP A 295 3.67 -20.45 11.83
N GLU A 296 3.97 -21.15 12.92
CA GLU A 296 5.00 -22.18 13.00
C GLU A 296 4.32 -23.53 13.25
N ILE A 297 4.37 -24.39 12.23
CA ILE A 297 3.71 -25.70 12.22
C ILE A 297 4.74 -26.72 11.73
N ASN A 298 4.97 -27.79 12.50
CA ASN A 298 5.92 -28.85 12.17
C ASN A 298 7.34 -28.33 11.82
N GLY A 299 7.78 -27.28 12.51
CA GLY A 299 9.10 -26.65 12.31
C GLY A 299 9.23 -25.77 11.06
N LYS A 300 8.15 -25.56 10.30
CA LYS A 300 8.10 -24.65 9.15
C LYS A 300 7.32 -23.39 9.51
N GLN A 301 7.74 -22.25 8.94
CA GLN A 301 7.06 -20.97 9.10
C GLN A 301 6.22 -20.62 7.87
N TYR A 302 5.01 -20.12 8.12
CA TYR A 302 4.04 -19.69 7.11
C TYR A 302 3.65 -18.25 7.44
N GLN A 303 4.06 -17.31 6.60
CA GLN A 303 3.86 -15.88 6.83
C GLN A 303 2.52 -15.42 6.25
N GLY A 304 1.88 -14.47 6.94
CA GLY A 304 0.60 -13.92 6.54
C GLY A 304 -0.59 -14.75 7.00
N VAL A 305 -1.79 -14.25 6.71
CA VAL A 305 -3.05 -14.94 7.02
C VAL A 305 -3.12 -16.24 6.23
N GLN A 306 -3.50 -17.32 6.92
CA GLN A 306 -3.72 -18.64 6.36
C GLN A 306 -5.22 -18.97 6.45
N SER A 307 -5.81 -19.50 5.37
CA SER A 307 -7.18 -20.00 5.43
C SER A 307 -7.28 -21.20 6.38
N LEU A 308 -8.48 -21.50 6.87
CA LEU A 308 -8.66 -22.66 7.74
C LEU A 308 -8.43 -23.97 6.99
N GLU A 309 -8.73 -24.00 5.70
CA GLU A 309 -8.42 -25.11 4.78
C GLU A 309 -6.91 -25.32 4.64
N GLU A 310 -6.15 -24.23 4.47
CA GLU A 310 -4.69 -24.28 4.36
C GLU A 310 -4.07 -24.72 5.68
N LEU A 311 -4.51 -24.16 6.81
CA LEU A 311 -4.08 -24.58 8.15
C LEU A 311 -4.36 -26.07 8.37
N ALA A 312 -5.57 -26.54 8.01
CA ALA A 312 -5.92 -27.95 8.11
C ALA A 312 -5.05 -28.84 7.20
N GLN A 313 -4.68 -28.37 6.01
CA GLN A 313 -3.82 -29.10 5.09
C GLN A 313 -2.38 -29.20 5.63
N ILE A 314 -1.77 -28.09 6.01
CA ILE A 314 -0.37 -28.06 6.47
C ILE A 314 -0.19 -28.68 7.86
N SER A 315 -1.24 -28.73 8.67
CA SER A 315 -1.25 -29.40 9.96
C SER A 315 -1.60 -30.89 9.88
N ASP A 316 -1.86 -31.43 8.69
CA ASP A 316 -2.33 -32.81 8.47
C ASP A 316 -3.64 -33.17 9.22
N TYR A 317 -4.56 -32.21 9.35
CA TYR A 317 -5.85 -32.38 10.03
C TYR A 317 -6.79 -33.28 9.22
N LYS A 318 -7.42 -34.27 9.87
CA LYS A 318 -8.24 -35.33 9.22
C LYS A 318 -9.74 -35.24 9.47
N GLU A 319 -10.15 -34.44 10.45
CA GLU A 319 -11.55 -34.30 10.83
C GLU A 319 -12.31 -33.38 9.84
N PRO A 320 -13.65 -33.29 9.94
CA PRO A 320 -14.45 -32.47 9.04
C PRO A 320 -13.99 -31.01 8.96
N ARG A 321 -13.97 -30.48 7.73
CA ARG A 321 -13.50 -29.13 7.38
C ARG A 321 -14.66 -28.20 6.98
N ASN A 322 -15.83 -28.39 7.59
CA ASN A 322 -17.01 -27.58 7.33
C ASN A 322 -16.87 -26.24 8.07
N PHE A 323 -15.93 -25.41 7.62
CA PHE A 323 -15.69 -24.09 8.21
C PHE A 323 -16.78 -23.14 7.75
N LYS A 324 -17.46 -22.51 8.70
CA LYS A 324 -18.56 -21.58 8.44
C LYS A 324 -18.07 -20.14 8.25
N ASN A 325 -16.92 -19.82 8.83
CA ASN A 325 -16.33 -18.50 8.71
C ASN A 325 -15.50 -18.43 7.42
N PHE A 326 -16.05 -17.75 6.42
CA PHE A 326 -15.35 -17.35 5.19
C PHE A 326 -14.71 -18.51 4.42
N ALA A 327 -15.53 -19.49 4.02
CA ALA A 327 -15.14 -20.53 3.09
C ALA A 327 -14.68 -19.92 1.76
N GLU A 328 -13.41 -20.20 1.41
CA GLU A 328 -12.74 -19.93 0.13
C GLU A 328 -12.88 -18.49 -0.43
N GLN A 329 -11.79 -17.71 -0.39
CA GLN A 329 -11.57 -16.77 -1.49
C GLN A 329 -11.09 -17.59 -2.70
N PRO A 330 -11.85 -17.65 -3.80
CA PRO A 330 -11.33 -18.22 -5.03
C PRO A 330 -10.16 -17.35 -5.48
N HIS A 331 -9.03 -17.99 -5.76
CA HIS A 331 -7.83 -17.39 -6.34
C HIS A 331 -8.10 -16.56 -7.61
#